data_AF-A0A0T7GG81-F1
#
_entry.id   AF-A0A0T7GG81-F1
#
_cell.length_a   1.000
_cell.length_b   1.000
_cell.length_c   1.000
_cell.angle_alpha   90.00
_cell.angle_beta   90.00
_cell.angle_gamma   90.00
#
_symmetry.space_group_name_H-M   'P 1'
#
loop_
_entity.id
_entity.type
_entity.pdbx_description
1 polymer ?
#
loop_
_entity_poly.entity_id
_entity_poly.type
_entity_poly.pdbx_seq_one_letter_code
_entity_poly.pdbx_strand_id
1 'polypeptide(L)'
;MAASGKPVDVAALAALRPGMPMSAVEKAMGSVWRAPAPHKGGLIDILENTYGVVVRIDRKGLIGSVNFNSRFEHTIAGVPMGISLADLRTTVPDMQIGAESKVRRATRFGRKQLPEGELAARITYDTVYEINISNPDAEYLEPTAPPYPAASGDPGAPFSDVNLKLAVLSALLRVKAIDLGRPEELASHVLSRPVDLEKEGYERIPEALEYLSRYPLSDELLASVDWIEFDGGAEIYPYVWYFWGGEENAFDIKDLSGIRFCPNLKFISVISMIDKVDIRDLVPLSKLERVSINVPFENIEALLDLPSLRQAGRFSGAPAARGVLETLKQRGVQVN
;
A
#
# COMPACT_ATOMS: atom_id res chain seq x y z
N MET A 1 17.82 -18.72 -10.16
CA MET A 1 18.61 -17.49 -10.36
C MET A 1 18.78 -16.85 -8.99
N ALA A 2 20.03 -16.64 -8.55
CA ALA A 2 20.32 -16.20 -7.19
C ALA A 2 19.68 -14.83 -6.94
N ALA A 3 18.74 -14.76 -5.98
CA ALA A 3 18.23 -13.49 -5.51
C ALA A 3 19.42 -12.67 -5.02
N SER A 4 19.64 -11.50 -5.64
CA SER A 4 20.71 -10.60 -5.22
C SER A 4 20.44 -10.22 -3.77
N GLY A 5 21.27 -10.67 -2.83
CA GLY A 5 21.17 -10.34 -1.40
C GLY A 5 21.48 -8.87 -1.08
N LYS A 6 21.36 -7.97 -2.06
CA LYS A 6 21.58 -6.53 -1.91
C LYS A 6 20.23 -5.82 -1.68
N PRO A 7 20.20 -4.81 -0.80
CA PRO A 7 19.01 -3.98 -0.61
C PRO A 7 18.67 -3.20 -1.89
N VAL A 8 17.50 -2.56 -1.90
CA VAL A 8 17.06 -1.67 -2.97
C VAL A 8 18.10 -0.57 -3.23
N ASP A 9 18.53 -0.43 -4.48
CA ASP A 9 19.46 0.60 -4.94
C ASP A 9 18.67 1.78 -5.50
N VAL A 10 18.50 2.80 -4.64
CA VAL A 10 17.71 3.99 -4.95
C VAL A 10 18.31 4.82 -6.08
N ALA A 11 19.64 4.87 -6.19
CA ALA A 11 20.31 5.56 -7.29
C ALA A 11 20.06 4.84 -8.63
N ALA A 12 20.08 3.51 -8.61
CA ALA A 12 19.73 2.71 -9.79
C ALA A 12 18.25 2.87 -10.16
N LEU A 13 17.33 2.94 -9.19
CA LEU A 13 15.91 3.25 -9.46
C LEU A 13 15.73 4.60 -10.15
N ALA A 14 16.38 5.65 -9.63
CA ALA A 14 16.34 6.99 -10.22
C ALA A 14 16.93 7.06 -11.64
N ALA A 15 17.78 6.09 -12.00
CA ALA A 15 18.41 5.97 -13.30
C ALA A 15 17.61 5.13 -14.32
N LEU A 16 16.52 4.45 -13.92
CA LEU A 16 15.71 3.65 -14.85
C LEU A 16 15.08 4.53 -15.94
N ARG A 17 15.17 4.09 -17.19
CA ARG A 17 14.64 4.79 -18.37
C ARG A 17 13.96 3.84 -19.34
N PRO A 18 13.01 4.33 -20.16
CA PRO A 18 12.50 3.55 -21.27
C PRO A 18 13.61 3.03 -22.19
N GLY A 19 13.41 1.83 -22.75
CA GLY A 19 14.38 1.11 -23.57
C GLY A 19 15.43 0.31 -22.79
N MET A 20 15.56 0.50 -21.48
CA MET A 20 16.40 -0.38 -20.64
C MET A 20 15.74 -1.77 -20.49
N PRO A 21 16.52 -2.85 -20.36
CA PRO A 21 15.96 -4.19 -20.16
C PRO A 21 15.37 -4.38 -18.76
N MET A 22 14.41 -5.29 -18.61
CA MET A 22 13.84 -5.68 -17.30
C MET A 22 14.91 -6.05 -16.25
N SER A 23 16.05 -6.60 -16.67
CA SER A 23 17.17 -6.93 -15.77
C SER A 23 17.76 -5.70 -15.05
N ALA A 24 17.58 -4.49 -15.59
CA ALA A 24 17.94 -3.26 -14.88
C ALA A 24 17.02 -3.01 -13.68
N VAL A 25 15.73 -3.31 -13.81
CA VAL A 25 14.74 -3.22 -12.73
C VAL A 25 15.05 -4.26 -11.65
N GLU A 26 15.30 -5.51 -12.04
CA GLU A 26 15.70 -6.58 -11.13
C GLU A 26 16.92 -6.18 -10.30
N LYS A 27 17.95 -5.65 -10.96
CA LYS A 27 19.18 -5.18 -10.30
C LYS A 27 18.91 -4.03 -9.32
N ALA A 28 18.07 -3.07 -9.70
CA ALA A 28 17.74 -1.91 -8.86
C ALA A 28 16.89 -2.30 -7.64
N MET A 29 15.97 -3.27 -7.80
CA MET A 29 15.14 -3.77 -6.70
C MET A 29 15.91 -4.70 -5.75
N GLY A 30 16.94 -5.41 -6.24
CA GLY A 30 17.75 -6.27 -5.38
C GLY A 30 16.91 -7.37 -4.73
N SER A 31 16.98 -7.49 -3.40
CA SER A 31 16.36 -8.60 -2.65
C SER A 31 14.84 -8.60 -2.65
N VAL A 32 14.19 -7.49 -3.02
CA VAL A 32 12.71 -7.41 -3.07
C VAL A 32 12.15 -7.68 -4.47
N TRP A 33 13.02 -7.96 -5.45
CA TRP A 33 12.61 -8.32 -6.80
C TRP A 33 11.71 -9.57 -6.79
N ARG A 34 10.58 -9.46 -7.49
CA ARG A 34 9.74 -10.58 -7.89
C ARG A 34 9.35 -10.36 -9.35
N ALA A 35 9.39 -11.43 -10.14
CA ALA A 35 8.98 -11.35 -11.54
C ALA A 35 7.51 -10.87 -11.62
N PRO A 36 7.17 -9.96 -12.53
CA PRO A 36 5.80 -9.51 -12.69
C PRO A 36 4.90 -10.67 -13.10
N ALA A 37 3.73 -10.77 -12.46
CA ALA A 37 2.76 -11.79 -12.82
C ALA A 37 2.23 -11.54 -14.24
N PRO A 38 2.00 -12.59 -15.07
CA PRO A 38 1.60 -12.42 -16.47
C PRO A 38 0.35 -11.55 -16.66
N HIS A 39 -0.63 -11.70 -15.77
CA HIS A 39 -1.90 -10.97 -15.82
C HIS A 39 -1.74 -9.46 -15.58
N LYS A 40 -0.61 -9.00 -15.01
CA LYS A 40 -0.34 -7.58 -14.80
C LYS A 40 0.09 -6.82 -16.06
N GLY A 41 0.21 -7.49 -17.22
CA GLY A 41 0.52 -6.82 -18.49
C GLY A 41 1.85 -6.05 -18.48
N GLY A 42 2.85 -6.59 -17.78
CA GLY A 42 4.18 -5.98 -17.62
C GLY A 42 4.33 -4.95 -16.49
N LEU A 43 3.29 -4.72 -15.69
CA LEU A 43 3.36 -3.81 -14.53
C LEU A 43 4.17 -4.43 -13.38
N ILE A 44 5.08 -3.63 -12.82
CA ILE A 44 5.90 -3.91 -11.64
C ILE A 44 5.65 -2.79 -10.63
N ASP A 45 4.85 -3.08 -9.60
CA ASP A 45 4.31 -2.11 -8.60
C ASP A 45 4.73 -2.45 -7.16
N ILE A 46 5.67 -3.38 -6.98
CA ILE A 46 6.10 -3.88 -5.67
C ILE A 46 6.65 -2.77 -4.77
N LEU A 47 7.27 -1.74 -5.35
CA LEU A 47 7.84 -0.61 -4.62
C LEU A 47 6.92 0.62 -4.56
N GLU A 48 5.70 0.54 -5.07
CA GLU A 48 4.77 1.67 -5.15
C GLU A 48 4.51 2.29 -3.78
N ASN A 49 4.20 1.46 -2.78
CA ASN A 49 3.81 1.92 -1.45
C ASN A 49 5.00 2.23 -0.54
N THR A 50 6.21 1.75 -0.86
CA THR A 50 7.41 1.91 -0.03
C THR A 50 8.37 2.97 -0.56
N TYR A 51 8.64 2.99 -1.87
CA TYR A 51 9.52 3.96 -2.52
C TYR A 51 8.79 4.89 -3.49
N GLY A 52 7.53 4.59 -3.85
CA GLY A 52 6.81 5.40 -4.83
C GLY A 52 7.20 5.11 -6.27
N VAL A 53 7.69 3.90 -6.58
CA VAL A 53 8.16 3.56 -7.93
C VAL A 53 7.30 2.48 -8.57
N VAL A 54 6.83 2.74 -9.78
CA VAL A 54 6.10 1.80 -10.63
C VAL A 54 6.77 1.73 -12.00
N VAL A 55 7.06 0.53 -12.48
CA VAL A 55 7.66 0.29 -13.81
C VAL A 55 6.67 -0.49 -14.66
N ARG A 56 6.60 -0.17 -15.96
CA ARG A 56 5.85 -0.98 -16.92
C ARG A 56 6.78 -1.47 -18.03
N ILE A 57 6.81 -2.77 -18.22
CA ILE A 57 7.57 -3.47 -19.25
C ILE A 57 6.71 -3.63 -20.50
N ASP A 58 7.28 -3.29 -21.65
CA ASP A 58 6.64 -3.40 -22.96
C ASP A 58 6.68 -4.85 -23.49
N ARG A 59 6.04 -5.08 -24.64
CA ARG A 59 6.00 -6.40 -25.31
C ARG A 59 7.38 -6.91 -25.75
N LYS A 60 8.40 -6.06 -25.81
CA LYS A 60 9.78 -6.41 -26.17
C LYS A 60 10.64 -6.74 -24.94
N GLY A 61 10.07 -6.69 -23.74
CA GLY A 61 10.79 -6.94 -22.49
C GLY A 61 11.65 -5.74 -22.04
N LEU A 62 11.40 -4.56 -22.60
CA LEU A 62 12.06 -3.30 -22.26
C LEU A 62 11.16 -2.46 -21.37
N ILE A 63 11.75 -1.57 -20.59
CA ILE A 63 10.99 -0.55 -19.88
C ILE A 63 10.26 0.31 -20.91
N GLY A 64 8.94 0.35 -20.86
CA GLY A 64 8.12 1.27 -21.63
C GLY A 64 7.85 2.56 -20.85
N SER A 65 7.69 2.46 -19.52
CA SER A 65 7.52 3.62 -18.64
C SER A 65 7.99 3.37 -17.22
N VAL A 66 8.41 4.45 -16.55
CA VAL A 66 8.67 4.48 -15.10
C VAL A 66 7.93 5.67 -14.49
N ASN A 67 7.20 5.43 -13.41
CA ASN A 67 6.52 6.46 -12.62
C ASN A 67 7.14 6.54 -11.22
N PHE A 68 7.37 7.76 -10.77
CA PHE A 68 7.85 8.12 -9.44
C PHE A 68 6.83 9.05 -8.80
N ASN A 69 6.28 8.68 -7.65
CA ASN A 69 5.41 9.56 -6.87
C ASN A 69 6.19 10.27 -5.73
N SER A 70 5.49 11.10 -4.96
CA SER A 70 6.07 11.95 -3.93
C SER A 70 6.86 11.23 -2.83
N ARG A 71 6.71 9.90 -2.68
CA ARG A 71 7.52 9.08 -1.76
C ARG A 71 8.96 8.93 -2.23
N PHE A 72 9.21 9.10 -3.54
CA PHE A 72 10.54 8.99 -4.11
C PHE A 72 11.25 10.35 -4.03
N GLU A 73 11.70 10.72 -2.84
CA GLU A 73 12.32 12.01 -2.50
C GLU A 73 13.75 12.19 -3.07
N HIS A 74 13.89 11.97 -4.38
CA HIS A 74 15.16 12.04 -5.10
C HIS A 74 15.04 12.87 -6.38
N THR A 75 16.17 13.10 -7.04
CA THR A 75 16.21 13.75 -8.36
C THR A 75 16.10 12.71 -9.47
N ILE A 76 15.15 12.93 -10.38
CA ILE A 76 14.88 12.08 -11.54
C ILE A 76 15.09 12.89 -12.82
N ALA A 77 16.06 12.48 -13.63
CA ALA A 77 16.40 13.15 -14.90
C ALA A 77 16.58 14.69 -14.77
N GLY A 78 17.22 15.13 -13.68
CA GLY A 78 17.46 16.55 -13.38
C GLY A 78 16.29 17.27 -12.68
N VAL A 79 15.18 16.59 -12.39
CA VAL A 79 14.02 17.15 -11.69
C VAL A 79 13.99 16.62 -10.25
N PRO A 80 14.23 17.44 -9.22
CA PRO A 80 14.05 17.01 -7.83
C PRO A 80 12.57 16.80 -7.50
N MET A 81 12.21 15.66 -6.91
CA MET A 81 10.87 15.45 -6.35
C MET A 81 10.60 16.48 -5.24
N GLY A 82 9.39 17.03 -5.18
CA GLY A 82 9.00 18.05 -4.19
C GLY A 82 9.50 19.47 -4.48
N ILE A 83 10.31 19.70 -5.54
CA ILE A 83 10.75 21.04 -5.91
C ILE A 83 9.56 21.97 -6.17
N SER A 84 9.68 23.23 -5.76
CA SER A 84 8.64 24.23 -6.00
C SER A 84 8.50 24.53 -7.49
N LEU A 85 7.32 24.96 -7.93
CA LEU A 85 7.07 25.39 -9.31
C LEU A 85 7.99 26.56 -9.71
N ALA A 86 8.32 27.45 -8.78
CA ALA A 86 9.20 28.58 -9.02
C ALA A 86 10.64 28.10 -9.30
N ASP A 87 11.16 27.22 -8.45
CA ASP A 87 12.52 26.67 -8.58
C ASP A 87 12.63 25.65 -9.72
N LEU A 88 11.54 24.97 -10.07
CA LEU A 88 11.51 24.07 -11.22
C LEU A 88 11.83 24.81 -12.53
N ARG A 89 11.28 26.03 -12.70
CA ARG A 89 11.50 26.86 -13.89
C ARG A 89 12.96 27.30 -14.04
N THR A 90 13.68 27.45 -12.93
CA THR A 90 15.10 27.82 -12.95
C THR A 90 15.99 26.59 -13.07
N THR A 91 15.64 25.49 -12.41
CA THR A 91 16.41 24.24 -12.39
C THR A 91 16.33 23.48 -13.71
N VAL A 92 15.15 23.49 -14.35
CA VAL A 92 14.86 22.76 -15.58
C VAL A 92 14.21 23.71 -16.59
N PRO A 93 14.95 24.71 -17.11
CA PRO A 93 14.39 25.80 -17.91
C PRO A 93 13.83 25.35 -19.26
N ASP A 94 14.22 24.17 -19.73
CA ASP A 94 13.72 23.54 -20.94
C ASP A 94 12.42 22.76 -20.74
N MET A 95 11.93 22.62 -19.50
CA MET A 95 10.63 22.02 -19.22
C MET A 95 9.49 22.97 -19.59
N GLN A 96 8.60 22.51 -20.46
CA GLN A 96 7.39 23.22 -20.84
C GLN A 96 6.32 23.01 -19.78
N ILE A 97 5.95 24.08 -19.06
CA ILE A 97 4.93 24.02 -18.02
C ILE A 97 3.61 24.53 -18.57
N GLY A 98 2.59 23.67 -18.59
CA GLY A 98 1.25 24.01 -19.05
C GLY A 98 0.46 24.90 -18.08
N ALA A 99 -0.70 25.35 -18.54
CA ALA A 99 -1.67 26.04 -17.70
C ALA A 99 -2.21 25.13 -16.58
N GLU A 100 -2.86 25.74 -15.60
CA GLU A 100 -3.54 24.98 -14.54
C GLU A 100 -4.69 24.14 -15.11
N SER A 101 -4.82 22.91 -14.62
CA SER A 101 -5.87 21.98 -15.00
C SER A 101 -7.24 22.52 -14.63
N LYS A 102 -8.18 22.46 -15.58
CA LYS A 102 -9.59 22.84 -15.35
C LYS A 102 -10.37 21.82 -14.51
N VAL A 103 -9.86 20.60 -14.39
CA VAL A 103 -10.51 19.48 -13.71
C VAL A 103 -9.84 19.10 -12.39
N ARG A 104 -8.56 19.44 -12.21
CA ARG A 104 -7.82 19.19 -10.97
C ARG A 104 -7.32 20.51 -10.38
N ARG A 105 -7.86 20.88 -9.22
CA ARG A 105 -7.49 22.10 -8.50
C ARG A 105 -5.98 22.14 -8.26
N ALA A 106 -5.37 23.32 -8.44
CA ALA A 106 -3.96 23.58 -8.14
C ALA A 106 -2.99 22.58 -8.80
N THR A 107 -3.35 22.04 -9.97
CA THR A 107 -2.55 21.04 -10.68
C THR A 107 -2.08 21.56 -12.03
N ARG A 108 -0.79 21.45 -12.31
CA ARG A 108 -0.15 21.75 -13.61
C ARG A 108 0.63 20.54 -14.10
N PHE A 109 0.90 20.48 -15.41
CA PHE A 109 1.73 19.45 -16.01
C PHE A 109 2.93 20.09 -16.70
N GLY A 110 4.12 19.65 -16.33
CA GLY A 110 5.38 19.94 -17.01
C GLY A 110 5.71 18.81 -17.99
N ARG A 111 6.25 19.15 -19.17
CA ARG A 111 6.74 18.17 -20.16
C ARG A 111 8.14 18.53 -20.63
N LYS A 112 8.98 17.53 -20.82
CA LYS A 112 10.34 17.65 -21.35
C LYS A 112 10.67 16.44 -22.22
N GLN A 113 11.18 16.70 -23.42
CA GLN A 113 11.69 15.63 -24.27
C GLN A 113 13.05 15.14 -23.75
N LEU A 114 13.20 13.82 -23.67
CA LEU A 114 14.47 13.14 -23.41
C LEU A 114 14.86 12.30 -24.65
N PRO A 115 16.15 11.93 -24.80
CA PRO A 115 16.58 10.99 -25.84
C PRO A 115 15.82 9.66 -25.81
N GLU A 116 15.49 9.18 -24.62
CA GLU A 116 14.82 7.91 -24.34
C GLU A 116 13.28 7.97 -24.34
N GLY A 117 12.66 9.15 -24.46
CA GLY A 117 11.20 9.29 -24.37
C GLY A 117 10.75 10.66 -23.88
N GLU A 118 9.52 10.76 -23.38
CA GLU A 118 8.98 11.97 -22.78
C GLU A 118 9.05 11.88 -21.24
N LEU A 119 9.49 12.97 -20.60
CA LEU A 119 9.30 13.18 -19.17
C LEU A 119 8.08 14.09 -18.96
N ALA A 120 7.15 13.62 -18.13
CA ALA A 120 6.03 14.40 -17.63
C ALA A 120 6.13 14.56 -16.11
N ALA A 121 5.99 15.79 -15.62
CA ALA A 121 5.94 16.09 -14.20
C ALA A 121 4.55 16.60 -13.82
N ARG A 122 3.90 15.96 -12.83
CA ARG A 122 2.67 16.47 -12.23
C ARG A 122 3.04 17.38 -11.06
N ILE A 123 2.58 18.62 -11.14
CA ILE A 123 2.84 19.65 -10.14
C ILE A 123 1.51 19.90 -9.44
N THR A 124 1.45 19.68 -8.12
CA THR A 124 0.23 19.85 -7.33
C THR A 124 0.56 20.69 -6.10
N TYR A 125 -0.28 21.70 -5.81
CA TYR A 125 0.00 22.70 -4.76
C TYR A 125 1.40 23.31 -4.89
N ASP A 126 1.77 23.67 -6.12
CA ASP A 126 3.05 24.27 -6.48
C ASP A 126 4.31 23.46 -6.16
N THR A 127 4.20 22.14 -5.96
CA THR A 127 5.35 21.24 -5.82
C THR A 127 5.26 20.09 -6.82
N VAL A 128 6.41 19.61 -7.30
CA VAL A 128 6.46 18.39 -8.11
C VAL A 128 6.07 17.20 -7.23
N TYR A 129 4.96 16.55 -7.59
CA TYR A 129 4.38 15.45 -6.82
C TYR A 129 4.56 14.09 -7.52
N GLU A 130 4.72 14.09 -8.84
CA GLU A 130 4.89 12.88 -9.63
C GLU A 130 5.75 13.17 -10.86
N ILE A 131 6.59 12.20 -11.23
CA ILE A 131 7.43 12.24 -12.43
C ILE A 131 7.22 10.92 -13.17
N ASN A 132 6.79 10.99 -14.43
CA ASN A 132 6.72 9.87 -15.34
C ASN A 132 7.73 10.05 -16.46
N ILE A 133 8.48 9.01 -16.79
CA ILE A 133 9.27 8.93 -18.01
C ILE A 133 8.73 7.77 -18.83
N SER A 134 8.30 8.04 -20.06
CA SER A 134 7.68 7.03 -20.92
C SER A 134 8.16 7.13 -22.36
N ASN A 135 8.22 5.98 -23.02
CA ASN A 135 8.31 5.89 -24.47
C ASN A 135 6.87 5.87 -25.03
N PRO A 136 6.44 6.89 -25.79
CA PRO A 136 5.08 6.94 -26.34
C PRO A 136 4.79 5.82 -27.34
N ASP A 137 5.83 5.22 -27.93
CA ASP A 137 5.72 4.13 -28.90
C ASP A 137 5.78 2.73 -28.24
N ALA A 138 5.85 2.67 -26.90
CA ALA A 138 5.87 1.40 -26.19
C ALA A 138 4.50 0.73 -26.23
N GLU A 139 4.48 -0.52 -26.70
CA GLU A 139 3.28 -1.36 -26.69
C GLU A 139 3.31 -2.31 -25.50
N TYR A 140 2.21 -2.41 -24.77
CA TYR A 140 2.13 -3.23 -23.57
C TYR A 140 1.31 -4.51 -23.80
N LEU A 141 1.56 -5.52 -22.97
CA LEU A 141 0.63 -6.62 -22.85
C LEU A 141 -0.65 -6.10 -22.18
N GLU A 142 -1.79 -6.56 -22.67
CA GLU A 142 -3.08 -6.23 -22.05
C GLU A 142 -3.17 -6.93 -20.69
N PRO A 143 -3.44 -6.21 -19.60
CA PRO A 143 -3.71 -6.82 -18.32
C PRO A 143 -4.97 -7.71 -18.39
N THR A 144 -4.96 -8.78 -17.61
CA THR A 144 -6.11 -9.65 -17.40
C THR A 144 -6.45 -9.71 -15.92
N ALA A 145 -7.64 -10.22 -15.58
CA ALA A 145 -7.95 -10.53 -14.19
C ALA A 145 -6.89 -11.48 -13.60
N PRO A 146 -6.53 -11.33 -12.32
CA PRO A 146 -5.62 -12.23 -11.65
C PRO A 146 -6.22 -13.65 -11.55
N PRO A 147 -5.38 -14.67 -11.36
CA PRO A 147 -5.88 -15.97 -10.96
C PRO A 147 -6.46 -15.88 -9.54
N TYR A 148 -7.76 -16.11 -9.41
CA TYR A 148 -8.43 -16.18 -8.13
C TYR A 148 -8.27 -17.59 -7.54
N PRO A 149 -7.59 -17.75 -6.38
CA PRO A 149 -7.51 -19.05 -5.74
C PRO A 149 -8.90 -19.52 -5.28
N ALA A 150 -9.10 -20.83 -5.23
CA ALA A 150 -10.36 -21.38 -4.72
C ALA A 150 -10.56 -20.97 -3.26
N ALA A 151 -11.75 -20.45 -2.96
CA ALA A 151 -12.20 -20.23 -1.59
C ALA A 151 -12.13 -21.54 -0.80
N SER A 152 -11.61 -21.51 0.42
CA SER A 152 -11.39 -22.70 1.24
C SER A 152 -11.50 -22.41 2.73
N GLY A 153 -11.77 -23.46 3.52
CA GLY A 153 -11.91 -23.37 4.97
C GLY A 153 -13.18 -22.63 5.41
N ASP A 154 -13.29 -22.41 6.72
CA ASP A 154 -14.39 -21.68 7.32
C ASP A 154 -14.28 -20.17 7.08
N PRO A 155 -15.40 -19.42 7.02
CA PRO A 155 -15.38 -17.98 6.92
C PRO A 155 -14.57 -17.35 8.05
N GLY A 156 -13.69 -16.41 7.72
CA GLY A 156 -12.81 -15.74 8.68
C GLY A 156 -11.51 -16.50 8.98
N ALA A 157 -11.42 -17.80 8.70
CA ALA A 157 -10.25 -18.61 9.08
C ALA A 157 -8.92 -18.03 8.51
N PRO A 158 -7.83 -18.02 9.31
CA PRO A 158 -7.71 -18.60 10.66
C PRO A 158 -8.28 -17.73 11.79
N PHE A 159 -8.85 -16.57 11.49
CA PHE A 159 -9.44 -15.65 12.45
C PHE A 159 -10.88 -16.09 12.79
N SER A 160 -11.30 -15.84 14.03
CA SER A 160 -12.69 -15.98 14.46
C SER A 160 -13.58 -14.86 13.91
N ASP A 161 -12.97 -13.74 13.52
CA ASP A 161 -13.65 -12.54 13.01
C ASP A 161 -13.34 -12.31 11.53
N VAL A 162 -14.40 -12.25 10.70
CA VAL A 162 -14.28 -12.01 9.25
C VAL A 162 -13.72 -10.63 8.95
N ASN A 163 -14.06 -9.60 9.72
CA ASN A 163 -13.58 -8.24 9.48
C ASN A 163 -12.10 -8.10 9.86
N LEU A 164 -11.62 -8.85 10.86
CA LEU A 164 -10.18 -8.95 11.11
C LEU A 164 -9.45 -9.61 9.92
N LYS A 165 -10.05 -10.66 9.32
CA LYS A 165 -9.51 -11.25 8.10
C LYS A 165 -9.45 -10.25 6.95
N LEU A 166 -10.49 -9.43 6.75
CA LEU A 166 -10.49 -8.39 5.72
C LEU A 166 -9.38 -7.36 5.97
N ALA A 167 -9.18 -6.91 7.22
CA ALA A 167 -8.09 -6.01 7.56
C ALA A 167 -6.70 -6.62 7.24
N VAL A 168 -6.53 -7.92 7.47
CA VAL A 168 -5.31 -8.66 7.10
C VAL A 168 -5.15 -8.75 5.58
N LEU A 169 -6.21 -9.04 4.82
CA LEU A 169 -6.18 -9.02 3.35
C LEU A 169 -5.80 -7.63 2.82
N SER A 170 -6.33 -6.56 3.43
CA SER A 170 -5.95 -5.19 3.12
C SER A 170 -4.45 -4.94 3.31
N ALA A 171 -3.88 -5.42 4.42
CA ALA A 171 -2.44 -5.32 4.67
C ALA A 171 -1.61 -6.10 3.62
N LEU A 172 -2.09 -7.26 3.16
CA LEU A 172 -1.44 -8.05 2.13
C LEU A 172 -1.50 -7.40 0.74
N LEU A 173 -2.62 -6.77 0.40
CA LEU A 173 -2.76 -5.95 -0.82
C LEU A 173 -1.76 -4.79 -0.81
N ARG A 174 -1.67 -4.07 0.31
CA ARG A 174 -0.74 -2.94 0.50
C ARG A 174 0.72 -3.32 0.22
N VAL A 175 1.17 -4.49 0.69
CA VAL A 175 2.54 -5.00 0.45
C VAL A 175 2.68 -5.80 -0.86
N LYS A 176 1.61 -5.85 -1.66
CA LYS A 176 1.54 -6.60 -2.93
C LYS A 176 1.88 -8.09 -2.74
N ALA A 177 1.53 -8.68 -1.59
CA ALA A 177 1.71 -10.11 -1.32
C ALA A 177 0.61 -10.95 -1.97
N ILE A 178 -0.58 -10.36 -2.15
CA ILE A 178 -1.69 -10.89 -2.93
C ILE A 178 -2.10 -9.87 -4.00
N ASP A 179 -2.89 -10.33 -4.96
CA ASP A 179 -3.45 -9.51 -6.03
C ASP A 179 -4.90 -9.93 -6.30
N LEU A 180 -5.82 -8.96 -6.19
CA LEU A 180 -7.25 -9.16 -6.45
C LEU A 180 -7.70 -8.45 -7.74
N GLY A 181 -6.78 -7.77 -8.45
CA GLY A 181 -7.09 -6.99 -9.63
C GLY A 181 -7.81 -5.69 -9.26
N ARG A 182 -8.74 -5.25 -10.10
CA ARG A 182 -9.68 -4.17 -9.77
C ARG A 182 -10.91 -4.74 -9.05
N PRO A 183 -11.61 -3.95 -8.21
CA PRO A 183 -12.87 -4.38 -7.62
C PRO A 183 -13.88 -4.95 -8.63
N GLU A 184 -13.96 -4.36 -9.83
CA GLU A 184 -14.83 -4.81 -10.93
C GLU A 184 -14.47 -6.21 -11.43
N GLU A 185 -13.18 -6.54 -11.45
CA GLU A 185 -12.68 -7.84 -11.92
C GLU A 185 -13.03 -8.93 -10.90
N LEU A 186 -12.84 -8.67 -9.60
CA LEU A 186 -13.25 -9.60 -8.55
C LEU A 186 -14.77 -9.78 -8.55
N ALA A 187 -15.54 -8.70 -8.62
CA ALA A 187 -16.99 -8.74 -8.67
C ALA A 187 -17.47 -9.57 -9.87
N SER A 188 -16.87 -9.34 -11.04
CA SER A 188 -17.20 -10.09 -12.25
C SER A 188 -16.86 -11.58 -12.14
N HIS A 189 -15.76 -11.91 -11.45
CA HIS A 189 -15.37 -13.28 -11.18
C HIS A 189 -16.39 -14.00 -10.27
N VAL A 190 -16.69 -13.43 -9.10
CA VAL A 190 -17.54 -14.09 -8.10
C VAL A 190 -19.00 -14.17 -8.54
N LEU A 191 -19.47 -13.21 -9.34
CA LEU A 191 -20.83 -13.21 -9.93
C LEU A 191 -20.92 -13.94 -11.27
N SER A 192 -19.79 -14.35 -11.85
CA SER A 192 -19.72 -15.02 -13.15
C SER A 192 -20.41 -14.25 -14.30
N ARG A 193 -20.33 -12.91 -14.26
CA ARG A 193 -20.86 -11.99 -15.30
C ARG A 193 -20.09 -10.67 -15.26
N PRO A 194 -20.10 -9.86 -16.32
CA PRO A 194 -19.62 -8.48 -16.24
C PRO A 194 -20.39 -7.67 -15.18
N VAL A 195 -19.69 -6.79 -14.47
CA VAL A 195 -20.23 -5.89 -13.44
C VAL A 195 -19.87 -4.45 -13.78
N ASP A 196 -20.83 -3.54 -13.67
CA ASP A 196 -20.59 -2.09 -13.81
C ASP A 196 -20.73 -1.42 -12.44
N LEU A 197 -19.60 -1.19 -11.77
CA LEU A 197 -19.59 -0.65 -10.40
C LEU A 197 -20.11 0.78 -10.30
N GLU A 198 -20.10 1.55 -11.38
CA GLU A 198 -20.71 2.89 -11.40
C GLU A 198 -22.24 2.81 -11.27
N LYS A 199 -22.84 1.66 -11.56
CA LYS A 199 -24.29 1.41 -11.39
C LYS A 199 -24.60 0.51 -10.20
N GLU A 200 -23.74 -0.45 -9.93
CA GLU A 200 -24.00 -1.55 -8.98
C GLU A 200 -23.21 -1.41 -7.67
N GLY A 201 -22.24 -0.49 -7.59
CA GLY A 201 -21.29 -0.37 -6.47
C GLY A 201 -21.82 0.35 -5.23
N TYR A 202 -23.09 0.74 -5.20
CA TYR A 202 -23.72 1.48 -4.10
C TYR A 202 -24.13 0.61 -2.91
N GLU A 203 -24.18 -0.71 -3.09
CA GLU A 203 -24.48 -1.69 -2.05
C GLU A 203 -23.35 -2.71 -1.92
N ARG A 204 -23.40 -3.54 -0.88
CA ARG A 204 -22.48 -4.66 -0.70
C ARG A 204 -22.73 -5.71 -1.79
N ILE A 205 -21.65 -6.36 -2.23
CA ILE A 205 -21.69 -7.56 -3.06
C ILE A 205 -21.46 -8.78 -2.14
N PRO A 206 -22.51 -9.50 -1.71
CA PRO A 206 -22.38 -10.58 -0.73
C PRO A 206 -21.45 -11.71 -1.18
N GLU A 207 -21.42 -12.02 -2.47
CA GLU A 207 -20.56 -13.04 -3.06
C GLU A 207 -19.08 -12.66 -2.97
N ALA A 208 -18.75 -11.37 -3.07
CA ALA A 208 -17.39 -10.89 -2.87
C ALA A 208 -16.98 -11.01 -1.39
N LEU A 209 -17.88 -10.68 -0.45
CA LEU A 209 -17.65 -10.89 0.98
C LEU A 209 -17.47 -12.37 1.31
N GLU A 210 -18.33 -13.25 0.80
CA GLU A 210 -18.24 -14.69 1.01
C GLU A 210 -16.91 -15.23 0.51
N TYR A 211 -16.52 -14.85 -0.72
CA TYR A 211 -15.23 -15.24 -1.29
C TYR A 211 -14.06 -14.77 -0.44
N LEU A 212 -14.01 -13.48 -0.06
CA LEU A 212 -12.91 -12.91 0.73
C LEU A 212 -12.86 -13.49 2.15
N SER A 213 -14.01 -13.79 2.76
CA SER A 213 -14.08 -14.46 4.06
C SER A 213 -13.42 -15.84 4.03
N ARG A 214 -13.39 -16.49 2.86
CA ARG A 214 -12.78 -17.81 2.63
C ARG A 214 -11.52 -17.75 1.76
N TYR A 215 -10.96 -16.56 1.56
CA TYR A 215 -9.70 -16.41 0.82
C TYR A 215 -8.61 -17.23 1.53
N PRO A 216 -7.89 -18.11 0.83
CA PRO A 216 -6.89 -18.96 1.47
C PRO A 216 -5.69 -18.14 1.96
N LEU A 217 -5.33 -18.31 3.23
CA LEU A 217 -4.18 -17.66 3.85
C LEU A 217 -3.18 -18.73 4.29
N SER A 218 -1.96 -18.66 3.78
CA SER A 218 -0.85 -19.48 4.22
C SER A 218 -0.09 -18.80 5.37
N ASP A 219 0.68 -19.59 6.14
CA ASP A 219 1.57 -19.06 7.16
C ASP A 219 2.59 -18.05 6.59
N GLU A 220 3.03 -18.25 5.34
CA GLU A 220 3.91 -17.31 4.65
C GLU A 220 3.24 -15.96 4.38
N LEU A 221 1.98 -15.96 3.93
CA LEU A 221 1.22 -14.73 3.75
C LEU A 221 1.03 -14.02 5.10
N LEU A 222 0.60 -14.74 6.14
CA LEU A 222 0.42 -14.17 7.47
C LEU A 222 1.74 -13.60 8.04
N ALA A 223 2.86 -14.28 7.80
CA ALA A 223 4.19 -13.81 8.17
C ALA A 223 4.68 -12.63 7.32
N SER A 224 4.08 -12.33 6.17
CA SER A 224 4.43 -11.15 5.37
C SER A 224 3.78 -9.85 5.88
N VAL A 225 2.79 -9.96 6.77
CA VAL A 225 2.11 -8.80 7.36
C VAL A 225 3.03 -8.14 8.40
N ASP A 226 3.53 -6.95 8.07
CA ASP A 226 4.40 -6.15 8.93
C ASP A 226 3.74 -4.89 9.49
N TRP A 227 2.68 -4.42 8.84
CA TRP A 227 1.88 -3.28 9.26
C TRP A 227 0.41 -3.49 8.89
N ILE A 228 -0.46 -3.32 9.88
CA ILE A 228 -1.91 -3.33 9.75
C ILE A 228 -2.50 -2.00 10.24
N GLU A 229 -3.55 -1.56 9.56
CA GLU A 229 -4.30 -0.36 9.91
C GLU A 229 -5.79 -0.67 9.94
N PHE A 230 -6.47 -0.19 10.98
CA PHE A 230 -7.92 -0.24 11.13
C PHE A 230 -8.46 1.17 10.86
N ASP A 231 -8.92 1.37 9.63
CA ASP A 231 -9.46 2.63 9.12
C ASP A 231 -10.52 2.33 8.06
N GLY A 232 -11.51 3.20 7.89
CA GLY A 232 -12.59 3.01 6.89
C GLY A 232 -12.12 3.13 5.44
N GLY A 233 -10.96 3.74 5.19
CA GLY A 233 -10.37 3.91 3.85
C GLY A 233 -9.45 2.77 3.40
N ALA A 234 -9.47 1.62 4.09
CA ALA A 234 -8.57 0.51 3.77
C ALA A 234 -8.87 -0.13 2.38
N GLU A 235 -7.81 -0.61 1.71
CA GLU A 235 -7.83 -1.05 0.30
C GLU A 235 -8.82 -2.19 0.00
N ILE A 236 -9.15 -3.01 1.01
CA ILE A 236 -10.02 -4.18 0.83
C ILE A 236 -11.50 -3.84 0.66
N TYR A 237 -12.02 -2.76 1.26
CA TYR A 237 -13.46 -2.55 1.33
C TYR A 237 -14.12 -2.26 -0.02
N PRO A 238 -13.49 -1.52 -0.96
CA PRO A 238 -14.06 -1.33 -2.29
C PRO A 238 -14.33 -2.63 -3.07
N TYR A 239 -13.67 -3.75 -2.71
CA TYR A 239 -13.95 -5.06 -3.29
C TYR A 239 -15.25 -5.69 -2.79
N VAL A 240 -15.74 -5.27 -1.61
CA VAL A 240 -17.02 -5.73 -1.03
C VAL A 240 -18.13 -4.70 -1.25
N TRP A 241 -17.82 -3.41 -1.10
CA TRP A 241 -18.77 -2.31 -1.22
C TRP A 241 -18.03 -1.09 -1.81
N TYR A 242 -18.13 -0.95 -3.13
CA TYR A 242 -17.28 -0.03 -3.90
C TYR A 242 -17.38 1.43 -3.49
N PHE A 243 -18.61 1.93 -3.29
CA PHE A 243 -18.87 3.29 -2.83
C PHE A 243 -19.12 3.40 -1.32
N TRP A 244 -18.63 2.43 -0.53
CA TRP A 244 -18.72 2.54 0.92
C TRP A 244 -17.95 3.77 1.42
N GLY A 245 -18.62 4.62 2.19
CA GLY A 245 -18.06 5.88 2.67
C GLY A 245 -17.05 5.76 3.80
N GLY A 246 -16.74 4.53 4.27
CA GLY A 246 -15.89 4.32 5.44
C GLY A 246 -16.58 4.58 6.79
N GLU A 247 -17.89 4.85 6.75
CA GLU A 247 -18.74 5.13 7.91
C GLU A 247 -19.67 3.94 8.17
N GLU A 248 -20.35 3.92 9.33
CA GLU A 248 -21.14 2.78 9.84
C GLU A 248 -20.29 1.64 10.43
N ASN A 249 -20.95 0.72 11.13
CA ASN A 249 -20.34 -0.44 11.80
C ASN A 249 -20.21 -1.68 10.89
N ALA A 250 -20.28 -1.47 9.57
CA ALA A 250 -20.36 -2.50 8.54
C ALA A 250 -19.22 -3.52 8.60
N PHE A 251 -18.01 -3.01 8.84
CA PHE A 251 -16.77 -3.77 8.85
C PHE A 251 -16.06 -3.68 10.21
N ASP A 252 -16.80 -3.40 11.30
CA ASP A 252 -16.23 -3.38 12.63
C ASP A 252 -15.70 -4.76 13.04
N ILE A 253 -14.47 -4.79 13.53
CA ILE A 253 -13.84 -5.92 14.18
C ILE A 253 -14.43 -6.05 15.58
N LYS A 254 -14.87 -7.26 15.95
CA LYS A 254 -15.43 -7.59 17.25
C LYS A 254 -14.50 -8.51 18.07
N ASP A 255 -13.63 -9.27 17.41
CA ASP A 255 -12.59 -10.08 18.07
C ASP A 255 -11.21 -9.85 17.44
N LEU A 256 -10.30 -9.24 18.21
CA LEU A 256 -8.93 -8.95 17.80
C LEU A 256 -7.95 -10.10 18.10
N SER A 257 -8.35 -11.10 18.89
CA SER A 257 -7.42 -12.10 19.45
C SER A 257 -6.65 -12.88 18.38
N GLY A 258 -7.22 -13.02 17.19
CA GLY A 258 -6.59 -13.67 16.04
C GLY A 258 -5.37 -12.92 15.46
N ILE A 259 -5.13 -11.66 15.84
CA ILE A 259 -3.99 -10.87 15.35
C ILE A 259 -2.64 -11.56 15.61
N ARG A 260 -2.56 -12.41 16.64
CA ARG A 260 -1.40 -13.26 16.96
C ARG A 260 -0.93 -14.14 15.80
N PHE A 261 -1.79 -14.42 14.82
CA PHE A 261 -1.44 -15.19 13.63
C PHE A 261 -0.55 -14.43 12.64
N CYS A 262 -0.31 -13.13 12.85
CA CYS A 262 0.61 -12.30 12.06
C CYS A 262 1.94 -12.11 12.82
N PRO A 263 2.86 -13.10 12.86
CA PRO A 263 3.99 -13.13 13.79
C PRO A 263 5.05 -12.04 13.53
N ASN A 264 5.02 -11.43 12.35
CA ASN A 264 5.98 -10.40 11.93
C ASN A 264 5.41 -8.98 11.99
N LEU A 265 4.22 -8.79 12.57
CA LEU A 265 3.62 -7.47 12.71
C LEU A 265 4.53 -6.55 13.54
N LYS A 266 4.95 -5.45 12.93
CA LYS A 266 5.80 -4.40 13.54
C LYS A 266 5.02 -3.14 13.88
N PHE A 267 3.95 -2.85 13.15
CA PHE A 267 3.14 -1.66 13.38
C PHE A 267 1.65 -1.98 13.34
N ILE A 268 0.93 -1.54 14.36
CA ILE A 268 -0.53 -1.47 14.37
C ILE A 268 -1.00 -0.02 14.55
N SER A 269 -1.87 0.43 13.66
CA SER A 269 -2.55 1.72 13.70
C SER A 269 -4.05 1.49 13.78
N VAL A 270 -4.68 1.84 14.91
CA VAL A 270 -6.12 1.72 15.10
C VAL A 270 -6.73 3.10 15.10
N ILE A 271 -7.36 3.49 13.99
CA ILE A 271 -8.01 4.79 13.81
C ILE A 271 -9.51 4.68 14.15
N SER A 272 -10.15 3.62 13.65
CA SER A 272 -11.57 3.27 13.83
C SER A 272 -11.76 1.75 13.70
N MET A 273 -12.95 1.29 13.27
CA MET A 273 -13.27 -0.11 12.92
C MET A 273 -13.24 -1.12 14.06
N ILE A 274 -13.15 -0.66 15.31
CA ILE A 274 -13.25 -1.52 16.50
C ILE A 274 -13.72 -0.66 17.67
N ASP A 275 -14.69 -1.16 18.44
CA ASP A 275 -15.30 -0.42 19.55
C ASP A 275 -14.31 -0.14 20.68
N LYS A 276 -13.46 -1.13 20.98
CA LYS A 276 -12.46 -1.07 22.06
C LYS A 276 -11.33 -2.05 21.79
N VAL A 277 -10.11 -1.67 22.13
CA VAL A 277 -8.92 -2.54 22.05
C VAL A 277 -8.51 -3.00 23.45
N ASP A 278 -8.41 -4.32 23.64
CA ASP A 278 -7.67 -4.89 24.78
C ASP A 278 -6.19 -5.00 24.40
N ILE A 279 -5.32 -4.27 25.10
CA ILE A 279 -3.89 -4.25 24.77
C ILE A 279 -3.22 -5.62 25.01
N ARG A 280 -3.83 -6.50 25.81
CA ARG A 280 -3.33 -7.87 26.02
C ARG A 280 -3.32 -8.70 24.73
N ASP A 281 -4.22 -8.42 23.79
CA ASP A 281 -4.25 -9.11 22.49
C ASP A 281 -2.99 -8.85 21.65
N LEU A 282 -2.26 -7.76 21.95
CA LEU A 282 -1.04 -7.40 21.25
C LEU A 282 0.22 -8.06 21.84
N VAL A 283 0.18 -8.54 23.09
CA VAL A 283 1.34 -9.12 23.80
C VAL A 283 2.00 -10.29 23.05
N PRO A 284 1.26 -11.20 22.39
CA PRO A 284 1.88 -12.28 21.60
C PRO A 284 2.77 -11.79 20.44
N LEU A 285 2.63 -10.53 20.01
CA LEU A 285 3.34 -9.95 18.86
C LEU A 285 4.73 -9.46 19.27
N SER A 286 5.66 -10.40 19.44
CA SER A 286 7.03 -10.12 19.91
C SER A 286 7.83 -9.12 19.06
N LYS A 287 7.46 -8.91 17.80
CA LYS A 287 8.10 -7.97 16.86
C LYS A 287 7.40 -6.62 16.76
N LEU A 288 6.36 -6.37 17.56
CA LEU A 288 5.60 -5.12 17.52
C LEU A 288 6.44 -3.95 18.04
N GLU A 289 6.83 -3.07 17.12
CA GLU A 289 7.68 -1.90 17.39
C GLU A 289 6.86 -0.64 17.62
N ARG A 290 5.68 -0.52 17.01
CA ARG A 290 4.82 0.65 17.10
C ARG A 290 3.37 0.28 17.32
N VAL A 291 2.75 0.98 18.27
CA VAL A 291 1.32 0.87 18.58
C VAL A 291 0.73 2.28 18.60
N SER A 292 -0.38 2.49 17.87
CA SER A 292 -1.12 3.75 17.87
C SER A 292 -2.62 3.46 17.97
N ILE A 293 -3.27 3.81 19.07
CA ILE A 293 -4.68 3.47 19.34
C ILE A 293 -5.51 4.74 19.53
N ASN A 294 -6.42 5.03 18.59
CA ASN A 294 -7.29 6.20 18.57
C ASN A 294 -8.75 5.90 18.98
N VAL A 295 -8.97 4.75 19.60
CA VAL A 295 -10.28 4.27 20.06
C VAL A 295 -10.20 3.96 21.56
N PRO A 296 -11.32 3.73 22.26
CA PRO A 296 -11.27 3.22 23.63
C PRO A 296 -10.36 2.01 23.77
N PHE A 297 -9.63 1.91 24.89
CA PHE A 297 -8.73 0.81 25.17
C PHE A 297 -8.75 0.40 26.64
N GLU A 298 -8.28 -0.80 26.93
CA GLU A 298 -8.13 -1.33 28.29
C GLU A 298 -6.84 -2.14 28.47
N ASN A 299 -6.47 -2.39 29.73
CA ASN A 299 -5.26 -3.13 30.12
C ASN A 299 -3.96 -2.52 29.56
N ILE A 300 -3.84 -1.20 29.59
CA ILE A 300 -2.69 -0.46 29.04
C ILE A 300 -1.33 -0.90 29.63
N GLU A 301 -1.32 -1.40 30.86
CA GLU A 301 -0.14 -1.99 31.50
C GLU A 301 0.52 -3.10 30.65
N ALA A 302 -0.24 -3.80 29.81
CA ALA A 302 0.27 -4.81 28.90
C ALA A 302 1.23 -4.24 27.83
N LEU A 303 1.25 -2.92 27.60
CA LEU A 303 2.30 -2.30 26.77
C LEU A 303 3.71 -2.55 27.34
N LEU A 304 3.83 -2.72 28.66
CA LEU A 304 5.11 -3.02 29.31
C LEU A 304 5.63 -4.41 28.95
N ASP A 305 4.74 -5.32 28.56
CA ASP A 305 5.09 -6.70 28.20
C ASP A 305 5.49 -6.83 26.71
N LEU A 306 5.41 -5.75 25.93
CA LEU A 306 5.87 -5.71 24.55
C LEU A 306 7.41 -5.52 24.51
N PRO A 307 8.19 -6.54 24.11
CA PRO A 307 9.64 -6.50 24.23
C PRO A 307 10.31 -5.58 23.20
N SER A 308 9.70 -5.46 22.01
CA SER A 308 10.25 -4.69 20.88
C SER A 308 9.67 -3.29 20.76
N LEU A 309 8.77 -2.87 21.66
CA LEU A 309 8.06 -1.60 21.56
C LEU A 309 9.02 -0.41 21.58
N ARG A 310 8.95 0.43 20.55
CA ARG A 310 9.74 1.66 20.37
C ARG A 310 8.88 2.91 20.34
N GLN A 311 7.62 2.78 19.96
CA GLN A 311 6.69 3.90 19.91
C GLN A 311 5.27 3.50 20.36
N ALA A 312 4.69 4.28 21.27
CA ALA A 312 3.32 4.12 21.76
C ALA A 312 2.57 5.46 21.65
N GLY A 313 1.61 5.54 20.73
CA GLY A 313 0.89 6.77 20.40
C GLY A 313 -0.59 6.75 20.77
N ARG A 314 -1.14 7.94 21.05
CA ARG A 314 -2.57 8.22 21.31
C ARG A 314 -3.13 7.65 22.61
N PHE A 315 -2.25 7.33 23.56
CA PHE A 315 -2.63 6.89 24.91
C PHE A 315 -2.73 8.02 25.95
N SER A 316 -2.27 9.22 25.60
CA SER A 316 -2.03 10.34 26.53
C SER A 316 -3.29 10.97 27.16
N GLY A 317 -4.47 10.68 26.62
CA GLY A 317 -5.76 11.17 27.14
C GLY A 317 -6.29 10.43 28.38
N ALA A 318 -5.76 9.25 28.72
CA ALA A 318 -6.28 8.43 29.81
C ALA A 318 -5.49 8.64 31.12
N PRO A 319 -6.12 9.04 32.25
CA PRO A 319 -5.41 9.23 33.52
C PRO A 319 -4.68 7.98 34.01
N ALA A 320 -5.26 6.79 33.78
CA ALA A 320 -4.66 5.49 34.11
C ALA A 320 -3.39 5.20 33.30
N ALA A 321 -3.19 5.86 32.14
CA ALA A 321 -2.03 5.65 31.29
C ALA A 321 -0.76 6.29 31.84
N ARG A 322 -0.85 7.35 32.66
CA ARG A 322 0.31 8.20 32.99
C ARG A 322 1.50 7.40 33.55
N GLY A 323 1.26 6.51 34.51
CA GLY A 323 2.32 5.70 35.12
C GLY A 323 2.99 4.73 34.13
N VAL A 324 2.19 4.08 33.28
CA VAL A 324 2.67 3.19 32.23
C VAL A 324 3.50 3.96 31.20
N LEU A 325 3.00 5.10 30.73
CA LEU A 325 3.66 5.94 29.74
C LEU A 325 4.99 6.50 30.24
N GLU A 326 5.09 6.92 31.50
CA GLU A 326 6.37 7.34 32.09
C GLU A 326 7.36 6.16 32.19
N THR A 327 6.89 4.97 32.56
CA THR A 327 7.73 3.76 32.58
C THR A 327 8.24 3.41 31.18
N LEU A 328 7.41 3.55 30.15
CA LEU A 328 7.80 3.36 28.75
C LEU A 328 8.85 4.40 28.31
N LYS A 329 8.67 5.68 28.65
CA LYS A 329 9.69 6.71 28.37
C LYS A 329 11.03 6.40 29.02
N GLN A 330 11.04 5.89 30.26
CA GLN A 330 12.25 5.46 30.96
C GLN A 330 12.96 4.29 30.25
N ARG A 331 12.21 3.42 29.55
CA ARG A 331 12.75 2.37 28.68
C ARG A 331 13.22 2.88 27.30
N GLY A 332 13.11 4.18 27.04
CA GLY A 332 13.47 4.78 25.74
C GLY A 332 12.38 4.67 24.67
N VAL A 333 11.15 4.29 25.05
CA VAL A 333 10.00 4.25 24.13
C VAL A 333 9.49 5.66 23.89
N GLN A 334 9.29 6.03 22.62
CA GLN A 334 8.66 7.29 22.24
C GLN A 334 7.17 7.24 22.54
N VAL A 335 6.68 8.21 23.29
CA VAL A 335 5.25 8.32 23.64
C VAL A 335 4.69 9.63 23.09
N ASN A 336 3.61 9.55 22.31
CA ASN A 336 2.96 10.69 21.67
C ASN A 336 1.44 10.74 21.87
#